data_AF-W7U4G4-F1
#
_entry.id   AF-W7U4G4-F1
#
_cell.length_a   1.000
_cell.length_b   1.000
_cell.length_c   1.000
_cell.angle_alpha   90.00
_cell.angle_beta   90.00
_cell.angle_gamma   90.00
#
_symmetry.space_group_name_H-M   'P 1'
#
loop_
_entity.id
_entity.type
_entity.pdbx_description
1 polymer ?
#
loop_
_entity_poly.entity_id
_entity_poly.type
_entity_poly.pdbx_seq_one_letter_code
_entity_poly.pdbx_strand_id
1 'polypeptide(L)'
;MVLPTRHVLAPASASVKTLLYCLLTLLSIVFQSAGSAHIQGATEGSTYLRSPTLTSTLLDILSSLSALNAAVFSRASGLIADIIGSDPSIISYVHGSGLAQAILSILSAPLPPSCEVICEAPAILCALSISSQGLSALLRHNPFPSLFACLVHPAYVLPHSRAVLPPATPEAIGQRLEDLLQHHGSGGGGPSTTPGQRLRDAVLNAAVHSLNRLVLSDLFYAGVGEGKGREEGGGEVEASLERRRYFQYVGNAAYALAR
;
A
#
# COMPACT_ATOMS: atom_id res chain seq x y z
N MET A 1 -2.96 -20.59 -27.78
CA MET A 1 -2.13 -19.51 -27.21
C MET A 1 -1.61 -20.01 -25.88
N VAL A 2 -0.35 -20.47 -25.85
CA VAL A 2 0.26 -21.04 -24.63
C VAL A 2 0.74 -19.86 -23.79
N LEU A 3 0.17 -19.71 -22.59
CA LEU A 3 0.67 -18.76 -21.59
C LEU A 3 2.12 -19.17 -21.27
N PRO A 4 3.13 -18.31 -21.43
CA PRO A 4 4.48 -18.67 -21.04
C PRO A 4 4.46 -19.03 -19.55
N THR A 5 5.02 -20.19 -19.21
CA THR A 5 5.29 -20.61 -17.84
C THR A 5 6.03 -19.50 -17.14
N ARG A 6 5.31 -18.69 -16.34
CA ARG A 6 5.89 -17.61 -15.56
C ARG A 6 6.90 -18.24 -14.62
N HIS A 7 8.17 -17.91 -14.80
CA HIS A 7 9.22 -18.36 -13.89
C HIS A 7 8.92 -17.74 -12.53
N VAL A 8 8.56 -18.56 -11.54
CA VAL A 8 8.66 -18.15 -10.14
C VAL A 8 10.13 -17.84 -9.92
N LEU A 9 10.46 -16.55 -9.75
CA LEU A 9 11.84 -16.15 -9.49
C LEU A 9 12.33 -16.93 -8.26
N ALA A 10 13.52 -17.53 -8.35
CA ALA A 10 14.23 -18.00 -7.16
C ALA A 10 14.38 -16.82 -6.18
N PRO A 11 14.41 -17.07 -4.85
CA PRO A 11 14.59 -15.99 -3.87
C PRO A 11 15.82 -15.16 -4.22
N ALA A 12 15.59 -13.89 -4.55
CA ALA A 12 16.66 -13.02 -5.04
C ALA A 12 17.58 -12.61 -3.88
N SER A 13 18.87 -12.43 -4.18
CA SER A 13 19.82 -11.90 -3.21
C SER A 13 19.46 -10.46 -2.81
N ALA A 14 19.92 -10.02 -1.63
CA ALA A 14 19.69 -8.66 -1.16
C ALA A 14 20.16 -7.61 -2.19
N SER A 15 21.32 -7.83 -2.80
CA SER A 15 21.90 -6.95 -3.82
C SER A 15 21.00 -6.79 -5.04
N VAL A 16 20.39 -7.88 -5.53
CA VAL A 16 19.46 -7.83 -6.68
C VAL A 16 18.22 -7.02 -6.33
N LYS A 17 17.66 -7.20 -5.12
CA LYS A 17 16.49 -6.43 -4.66
C LYS A 17 16.81 -4.94 -4.58
N THR A 18 17.98 -4.57 -4.05
CA THR A 18 18.44 -3.18 -4.00
C THR A 18 18.62 -2.59 -5.41
N LEU A 19 19.25 -3.33 -6.32
CA LEU A 19 19.43 -2.85 -7.70
C LEU A 19 18.11 -2.66 -8.43
N LEU A 20 17.16 -3.59 -8.28
CA LEU A 20 15.81 -3.46 -8.83
C LEU A 20 15.12 -2.21 -8.28
N TYR A 21 15.18 -2.01 -6.96
CA TYR A 21 14.62 -0.81 -6.34
C TYR A 21 15.24 0.48 -6.90
N CYS A 22 16.58 0.52 -7.03
CA CYS A 22 17.29 1.66 -7.60
C CYS A 22 16.87 1.92 -9.05
N LEU A 23 16.79 0.89 -9.89
CA LEU A 23 16.40 1.03 -11.30
C LEU A 23 14.94 1.52 -11.43
N LEU A 24 14.02 0.98 -10.64
CA LEU A 24 12.63 1.44 -10.61
C LEU A 24 12.53 2.90 -10.15
N THR A 25 13.32 3.28 -9.15
CA THR A 25 13.39 4.67 -8.67
C THR A 25 13.94 5.61 -9.73
N LEU A 26 15.00 5.22 -10.43
CA LEU A 26 15.57 6.00 -11.53
C LEU A 26 14.57 6.18 -12.68
N LEU A 27 13.86 5.12 -13.08
CA LEU A 27 12.80 5.22 -14.09
C LEU A 27 11.71 6.22 -13.66
N SER A 28 11.30 6.16 -12.40
CA SER A 28 10.33 7.09 -11.83
C SER A 28 10.78 8.55 -11.95
N ILE A 29 12.04 8.81 -11.56
CA ILE A 29 12.64 10.14 -11.65
C ILE A 29 12.73 10.59 -13.10
N VAL A 30 13.18 9.72 -14.02
CA VAL A 30 13.31 10.06 -15.44
C VAL A 30 11.95 10.44 -16.03
N PHE A 31 10.92 9.60 -15.83
CA PHE A 31 9.58 9.85 -16.37
C PHE A 31 8.92 11.11 -15.77
N GLN A 32 9.21 11.44 -14.51
CA GLN A 32 8.72 12.66 -13.88
C GLN A 32 9.53 13.91 -14.26
N SER A 33 10.85 13.79 -14.41
CA SER A 33 11.77 14.92 -14.69
C SER A 33 11.59 15.50 -16.09
N ALA A 34 11.11 14.69 -17.05
CA ALA A 34 10.72 15.16 -18.36
C ALA A 34 9.44 16.03 -18.34
N GLY A 35 8.84 16.26 -17.16
CA GLY A 35 7.66 17.10 -16.94
C GLY A 35 7.88 18.61 -16.94
N SER A 36 9.12 19.12 -16.97
CA SER A 36 9.36 20.57 -17.15
C SER A 36 9.16 21.04 -18.60
N ALA A 37 8.99 20.12 -19.55
CA ALA A 37 8.43 20.37 -20.88
C ALA A 37 7.11 19.60 -21.02
N HIS A 38 6.00 20.23 -20.61
CA HIS A 38 4.66 19.70 -20.27
C HIS A 38 4.00 18.66 -21.23
N ILE A 39 4.59 18.28 -22.37
CA ILE A 39 4.00 17.37 -23.37
C ILE A 39 4.88 16.13 -23.64
N GLN A 40 6.19 16.16 -23.40
CA GLN A 40 7.11 15.08 -23.81
C GLN A 40 7.33 14.02 -22.72
N GLY A 41 7.48 14.39 -21.44
CA GLY A 41 7.74 13.40 -20.37
C GLY A 41 6.59 12.45 -20.05
N ALA A 42 5.36 12.96 -20.07
CA ALA A 42 4.15 12.16 -19.85
C ALA A 42 3.98 11.06 -20.92
N THR A 43 4.36 11.36 -22.17
CA THR A 43 4.26 10.40 -23.27
C THR A 43 5.39 9.37 -23.28
N GLU A 44 6.58 9.71 -22.81
CA GLU A 44 7.70 8.77 -22.70
C GLU A 44 7.40 7.62 -21.73
N GLY A 45 6.95 7.93 -20.50
CA GLY A 45 6.61 6.91 -19.50
C GLY A 45 5.54 5.93 -20.01
N SER A 46 4.47 6.45 -20.61
CA SER A 46 3.43 5.65 -21.25
C SER A 46 3.93 4.82 -22.44
N THR A 47 4.81 5.39 -23.27
CA THR A 47 5.38 4.69 -24.43
C THR A 47 6.26 3.53 -23.98
N TYR A 48 7.13 3.75 -22.99
CA TYR A 48 7.95 2.69 -22.41
C TYR A 48 7.10 1.65 -21.69
N LEU A 49 6.04 2.04 -20.99
CA LEU A 49 5.15 1.09 -20.31
C LEU A 49 4.41 0.18 -21.30
N ARG A 50 4.12 0.66 -22.51
CA ARG A 50 3.56 -0.16 -23.61
C ARG A 50 4.60 -1.09 -24.26
N SER A 51 5.89 -0.87 -24.00
CA SER A 51 6.93 -1.74 -24.53
C SER A 51 6.83 -3.12 -23.87
N PRO A 52 6.86 -4.22 -24.67
CA PRO A 52 6.68 -5.56 -24.12
C PRO A 52 7.76 -5.92 -23.08
N THR A 53 8.97 -5.34 -23.21
CA THR A 53 10.07 -5.53 -22.27
C THR A 53 9.73 -4.99 -20.88
N LEU A 54 9.28 -3.74 -20.76
CA LEU A 54 8.97 -3.17 -19.45
C LEU A 54 7.71 -3.79 -18.85
N THR A 55 6.66 -4.00 -19.65
CA THR A 55 5.42 -4.62 -19.16
C THR A 55 5.65 -6.01 -18.61
N SER A 56 6.38 -6.87 -19.34
CA SER A 56 6.68 -8.23 -18.90
C SER A 56 7.55 -8.24 -17.64
N THR A 57 8.59 -7.39 -17.61
CA THR A 57 9.46 -7.25 -16.43
C THR A 57 8.67 -6.81 -15.19
N LEU A 58 7.77 -5.83 -15.32
CA LEU A 58 6.92 -5.38 -14.21
C LEU A 58 5.94 -6.47 -13.78
N LEU A 59 5.37 -7.24 -14.71
CA LEU A 59 4.52 -8.38 -14.37
C LEU A 59 5.28 -9.46 -13.60
N ASP A 60 6.52 -9.76 -13.98
CA ASP A 60 7.36 -10.73 -13.28
C ASP A 60 7.73 -10.23 -11.89
N ILE A 61 8.07 -8.93 -11.75
CA ILE A 61 8.33 -8.29 -10.46
C ILE A 61 7.09 -8.36 -9.56
N LEU A 62 5.94 -7.92 -10.07
CA LEU A 62 4.70 -7.87 -9.30
C LEU A 62 4.31 -9.28 -8.87
N SER A 63 4.33 -10.26 -9.77
CA SER A 63 3.95 -11.65 -9.45
C SER A 63 4.92 -12.40 -8.52
N SER A 64 6.09 -11.83 -8.22
CA SER A 64 7.15 -12.46 -7.45
C SER A 64 7.32 -11.89 -6.05
N LEU A 65 6.24 -11.43 -5.37
CA LEU A 65 6.35 -10.84 -4.02
C LEU A 65 7.05 -11.74 -2.99
N SER A 66 6.93 -13.07 -3.09
CA SER A 66 7.60 -14.01 -2.18
C SER A 66 9.11 -14.13 -2.44
N ALA A 67 9.54 -13.94 -3.69
CA ALA A 67 10.95 -13.99 -4.08
C ALA A 67 11.63 -12.61 -3.98
N LEU A 68 10.86 -11.56 -4.26
CA LEU A 68 11.20 -10.15 -4.06
C LEU A 68 10.74 -9.71 -2.67
N ASN A 69 10.93 -8.44 -2.32
CA ASN A 69 10.45 -7.91 -1.04
C ASN A 69 9.39 -6.85 -1.28
N ALA A 70 8.68 -6.50 -0.21
CA ALA A 70 7.60 -5.53 -0.23
C ALA A 70 8.04 -4.14 -0.72
N ALA A 71 9.29 -3.74 -0.48
CA ALA A 71 9.86 -2.50 -0.98
C ALA A 71 9.96 -2.46 -2.52
N VAL A 72 10.45 -3.53 -3.16
CA VAL A 72 10.53 -3.62 -4.63
C VAL A 72 9.12 -3.64 -5.25
N PHE A 73 8.20 -4.40 -4.65
CA PHE A 73 6.80 -4.39 -5.09
C PHE A 73 6.20 -2.99 -5.02
N SER A 74 6.34 -2.32 -3.87
CA SER A 74 5.79 -0.98 -3.65
C SER A 74 6.35 0.01 -4.66
N ARG A 75 7.67 0.01 -4.89
CA ARG A 75 8.28 0.92 -5.87
C ARG A 75 7.83 0.63 -7.31
N ALA A 76 7.62 -0.65 -7.66
CA ALA A 76 7.10 -1.04 -8.98
C ALA A 76 5.64 -0.60 -9.17
N SER A 77 4.79 -0.78 -8.15
CA SER A 77 3.41 -0.28 -8.18
C SER A 77 3.37 1.25 -8.20
N GLY A 78 4.24 1.91 -7.43
CA GLY A 78 4.36 3.37 -7.40
C GLY A 78 4.79 3.95 -8.74
N LEU A 79 5.75 3.32 -9.43
CA LEU A 79 6.12 3.70 -10.80
C LEU A 79 4.92 3.68 -11.76
N ILE A 80 4.05 2.66 -11.64
CA ILE A 80 2.83 2.58 -12.46
C ILE A 80 1.85 3.70 -12.09
N ALA A 81 1.68 3.98 -10.80
CA ALA A 81 0.85 5.10 -10.33
C ALA A 81 1.36 6.44 -10.86
N ASP A 82 2.67 6.66 -10.83
CA ASP A 82 3.35 7.86 -11.30
C ASP A 82 3.14 8.05 -12.82
N ILE A 83 3.23 6.97 -13.60
CA ILE A 83 2.97 7.01 -15.05
C ILE A 83 1.49 7.33 -15.33
N ILE A 84 0.55 6.70 -14.62
CA ILE A 84 -0.89 7.00 -14.77
C ILE A 84 -1.20 8.44 -14.36
N GLY A 85 -0.60 8.92 -13.26
CA GLY A 85 -0.78 10.29 -12.80
C GLY A 85 -0.26 11.31 -13.82
N SER A 86 0.82 10.98 -14.53
CA SER A 86 1.40 11.83 -15.57
C SER A 86 0.64 11.76 -16.90
N ASP A 87 0.14 10.58 -17.28
CA ASP A 87 -0.66 10.34 -18.48
C ASP A 87 -1.83 9.38 -18.19
N PRO A 88 -3.02 9.91 -17.84
CA PRO A 88 -4.19 9.10 -17.54
C PRO A 88 -4.68 8.24 -18.71
N SER A 89 -4.29 8.53 -19.96
CA SER A 89 -4.74 7.79 -21.14
C SER A 89 -4.22 6.34 -21.18
N ILE A 90 -3.16 6.05 -20.40
CA ILE A 90 -2.55 4.72 -20.30
C ILE A 90 -3.40 3.73 -19.50
N ILE A 91 -4.39 4.21 -18.74
CA ILE A 91 -5.13 3.39 -17.77
C ILE A 91 -5.77 2.14 -18.39
N SER A 92 -6.37 2.27 -19.58
CA SER A 92 -6.98 1.14 -20.29
C SER A 92 -5.95 0.07 -20.66
N TYR A 93 -4.72 0.47 -20.98
CA TYR A 93 -3.63 -0.47 -21.23
C TYR A 93 -3.16 -1.15 -19.94
N VAL A 94 -3.05 -0.42 -18.83
CA VAL A 94 -2.67 -0.99 -17.52
C VAL A 94 -3.66 -2.06 -17.06
N HIS A 95 -4.96 -1.83 -17.27
CA HIS A 95 -6.00 -2.84 -17.02
C HIS A 95 -5.93 -4.01 -18.02
N GLY A 96 -5.77 -3.72 -19.31
CA GLY A 96 -5.74 -4.74 -20.38
C GLY A 96 -4.49 -5.64 -20.38
N SER A 97 -3.34 -5.13 -19.91
CA SER A 97 -2.07 -5.86 -19.83
C SER A 97 -1.97 -6.82 -18.64
N GLY A 98 -2.89 -6.70 -17.67
CA GLY A 98 -2.88 -7.51 -16.44
C GLY A 98 -2.03 -6.93 -15.30
N LEU A 99 -1.38 -5.77 -15.48
CA LEU A 99 -0.63 -5.08 -14.41
C LEU A 99 -1.54 -4.70 -13.24
N ALA A 100 -2.71 -4.09 -13.53
CA ALA A 100 -3.68 -3.75 -12.50
C ALA A 100 -4.16 -4.98 -11.73
N GLN A 101 -4.43 -6.08 -12.46
CA GLN A 101 -4.87 -7.33 -11.85
C GLN A 101 -3.81 -7.94 -10.94
N ALA A 102 -2.53 -7.91 -11.34
CA ALA A 102 -1.42 -8.39 -10.53
C ALA A 102 -1.31 -7.60 -9.22
N ILE A 103 -1.34 -6.26 -9.28
CA ILE A 103 -1.30 -5.38 -8.10
C ILE A 103 -2.49 -5.67 -7.17
N LEU A 104 -3.72 -5.64 -7.69
CA LEU A 104 -4.92 -5.84 -6.89
C LEU A 104 -4.97 -7.23 -6.24
N SER A 105 -4.53 -8.28 -6.95
CA SER A 105 -4.48 -9.63 -6.40
C SER A 105 -3.55 -9.75 -5.20
N ILE A 106 -2.42 -9.04 -5.22
CA ILE A 106 -1.44 -9.05 -4.13
C ILE A 106 -1.93 -8.23 -2.96
N LEU A 107 -2.46 -7.02 -3.23
CA LEU A 107 -2.99 -6.15 -2.19
C LEU A 107 -4.23 -6.73 -1.49
N SER A 108 -4.89 -7.72 -2.09
CA SER A 108 -6.05 -8.40 -1.51
C SER A 108 -5.70 -9.72 -0.83
N ALA A 109 -4.50 -10.26 -1.08
CA ALA A 109 -3.98 -11.41 -0.36
C ALA A 109 -3.38 -10.97 0.99
N PRO A 110 -3.25 -11.85 1.99
CA PRO A 110 -2.59 -11.51 3.26
C PRO A 110 -1.18 -10.95 3.04
N LEU A 111 -0.98 -9.68 3.41
CA LEU A 111 0.30 -9.00 3.23
C LEU A 111 1.21 -9.19 4.46
N PRO A 112 2.52 -9.40 4.27
CA PRO A 112 3.47 -9.29 5.37
C PRO A 112 3.54 -7.82 5.85
N PRO A 113 3.93 -7.57 7.11
CA PRO A 113 4.14 -6.21 7.61
C PRO A 113 5.18 -5.48 6.75
N SER A 114 4.76 -4.44 6.04
CA SER A 114 5.62 -3.54 5.26
C SER A 114 5.09 -2.11 5.27
N CYS A 115 5.90 -1.17 5.76
CA CYS A 115 5.56 0.24 5.74
C CYS A 115 5.48 0.78 4.31
N GLU A 116 6.34 0.29 3.42
CA GLU A 116 6.40 0.69 2.02
C GLU A 116 5.08 0.41 1.30
N VAL A 117 4.52 -0.80 1.51
CA VAL A 117 3.24 -1.18 0.90
C VAL A 117 2.10 -0.34 1.46
N ILE A 118 2.06 -0.15 2.78
CA ILE A 118 0.99 0.63 3.43
C ILE A 118 0.99 2.08 2.93
N CYS A 119 2.18 2.70 2.79
CA CYS A 119 2.31 4.07 2.29
C CYS A 119 1.90 4.21 0.82
N GLU A 120 2.30 3.25 -0.02
CA GLU A 120 2.15 3.36 -1.47
C GLU A 120 0.79 2.86 -1.97
N ALA A 121 0.20 1.87 -1.30
CA ALA A 121 -1.03 1.22 -1.76
C ALA A 121 -2.18 2.22 -2.02
N PRO A 122 -2.50 3.18 -1.14
CA PRO A 122 -3.57 4.13 -1.41
C PRO A 122 -3.37 4.92 -2.71
N ALA A 123 -2.14 5.33 -3.03
CA ALA A 123 -1.83 6.08 -4.25
C ALA A 123 -2.08 5.26 -5.51
N ILE A 124 -1.60 4.01 -5.55
CA ILE A 124 -1.85 3.13 -6.71
C ILE A 124 -3.32 2.72 -6.81
N LEU A 125 -4.03 2.48 -5.71
CA LEU A 125 -5.47 2.20 -5.74
C LEU A 125 -6.26 3.39 -6.30
N CYS A 126 -5.86 4.61 -5.95
CA CYS A 126 -6.41 5.84 -6.52
C CYS A 126 -6.19 5.87 -8.03
N ALA A 127 -4.93 5.76 -8.49
CA ALA A 127 -4.58 5.77 -9.91
C ALA A 127 -5.32 4.68 -10.71
N LEU A 128 -5.41 3.45 -10.18
CA LEU A 128 -6.07 2.35 -10.87
C LEU A 128 -7.59 2.53 -10.96
N SER A 129 -8.20 3.23 -10.02
CA SER A 129 -9.66 3.36 -9.91
C SER A 129 -10.26 4.56 -10.64
N ILE A 130 -9.45 5.44 -11.24
CA ILE A 130 -9.93 6.62 -12.00
C ILE A 130 -10.95 6.23 -13.09
N SER A 131 -10.81 5.04 -13.69
CA SER A 131 -11.76 4.52 -14.68
C SER A 131 -12.86 3.67 -14.04
N SER A 132 -14.05 3.62 -14.66
CA SER A 132 -15.16 2.77 -14.21
C SER A 132 -14.82 1.28 -14.17
N GLN A 133 -14.03 0.80 -15.14
CA GLN A 133 -13.46 -0.55 -15.17
C GLN A 133 -12.57 -0.77 -13.94
N GLY A 134 -11.70 0.19 -13.65
CA GLY A 134 -10.77 0.13 -12.53
C GLY A 134 -11.46 0.15 -11.17
N LEU A 135 -12.44 1.02 -10.98
CA LEU A 135 -13.27 1.04 -9.77
C LEU A 135 -14.01 -0.29 -9.56
N SER A 136 -14.55 -0.86 -10.65
CA SER A 136 -15.20 -2.18 -10.58
C SER A 136 -14.23 -3.29 -10.21
N ALA A 137 -13.00 -3.25 -10.72
CA ALA A 137 -11.95 -4.20 -10.35
C ALA A 137 -11.52 -4.02 -8.88
N LEU A 138 -11.34 -2.79 -8.43
CA LEU A 138 -11.01 -2.44 -7.04
C LEU A 138 -12.06 -3.01 -6.07
N LEU A 139 -13.35 -2.75 -6.34
CA LEU A 139 -14.45 -3.25 -5.51
C LEU A 139 -14.57 -4.77 -5.52
N ARG A 140 -14.23 -5.43 -6.64
CA ARG A 140 -14.25 -6.90 -6.73
C ARG A 140 -13.16 -7.54 -5.89
N HIS A 141 -11.97 -6.96 -5.91
CA HIS A 141 -10.80 -7.46 -5.18
C HIS A 141 -10.84 -7.10 -3.70
N ASN A 142 -11.33 -5.89 -3.38
CA ASN A 142 -11.45 -5.35 -2.04
C ASN A 142 -10.16 -5.49 -1.21
N PRO A 143 -9.11 -4.70 -1.49
CA PRO A 143 -7.80 -4.83 -0.83
C PRO A 143 -7.77 -4.27 0.60
N PHE A 144 -8.75 -3.48 1.01
CA PHE A 144 -8.74 -2.76 2.29
C PHE A 144 -8.60 -3.65 3.53
N PRO A 145 -9.27 -4.82 3.64
CA PRO A 145 -9.08 -5.72 4.78
C PRO A 145 -7.63 -6.18 4.94
N SER A 146 -6.94 -6.51 3.85
CA SER A 146 -5.53 -6.93 3.93
C SER A 146 -4.60 -5.76 4.24
N LEU A 147 -4.82 -4.61 3.58
CA LEU A 147 -4.04 -3.39 3.85
C LEU A 147 -4.13 -2.95 5.30
N PHE A 148 -5.33 -2.92 5.87
CA PHE A 148 -5.49 -2.48 7.26
C PHE A 148 -5.10 -3.57 8.26
N ALA A 149 -5.24 -4.86 7.92
CA ALA A 149 -4.64 -5.94 8.71
C ALA A 149 -3.11 -5.85 8.76
N CYS A 150 -2.48 -5.41 7.67
CA CYS A 150 -1.05 -5.08 7.62
C CYS A 150 -0.76 -3.88 8.53
N LEU A 151 -1.54 -2.79 8.43
CA LEU A 151 -1.37 -1.59 9.27
C LEU A 151 -1.43 -1.90 10.78
N VAL A 152 -2.28 -2.82 11.23
CA VAL A 152 -2.42 -3.17 12.66
C VAL A 152 -1.61 -4.42 13.05
N HIS A 153 -0.61 -4.81 12.25
CA HIS A 153 0.13 -6.04 12.49
C HIS A 153 1.00 -5.94 13.76
N PRO A 154 1.02 -6.98 14.63
CA PRO A 154 1.77 -6.95 15.89
C PRO A 154 3.30 -6.80 15.72
N ALA A 155 3.85 -7.11 14.54
CA ALA A 155 5.27 -6.93 14.24
C ALA A 155 5.74 -5.47 14.21
N TYR A 156 4.82 -4.50 14.24
CA TYR A 156 5.15 -3.09 14.43
C TYR A 156 5.33 -2.71 15.90
N VAL A 157 4.93 -3.59 16.82
CA VAL A 157 4.89 -3.32 18.26
C VAL A 157 6.17 -3.78 18.95
N LEU A 158 6.70 -2.91 19.81
CA LEU A 158 7.87 -3.16 20.65
C LEU A 158 7.57 -4.17 21.77
N PRO A 159 8.58 -4.87 22.32
CA PRO A 159 10.02 -4.79 22.00
C PRO A 159 10.41 -5.58 20.73
N HIS A 160 9.49 -6.37 20.19
CA HIS A 160 9.74 -7.27 19.05
C HIS A 160 9.53 -6.61 17.68
N SER A 161 9.56 -5.27 17.63
CA SER A 161 9.31 -4.53 16.40
C SER A 161 10.39 -4.85 15.38
N ARG A 162 9.98 -5.36 14.22
CA ARG A 162 10.87 -5.64 13.08
C ARG A 162 10.65 -4.68 11.92
N ALA A 163 9.75 -3.72 12.08
CA ALA A 163 9.39 -2.74 11.07
C ALA A 163 9.08 -1.39 11.73
N VAL A 164 9.72 -0.33 11.26
CA VAL A 164 9.54 1.02 11.79
C VAL A 164 8.61 1.78 10.84
N LEU A 165 7.51 2.29 11.38
CA LEU A 165 6.64 3.23 10.68
C LEU A 165 7.13 4.65 10.96
N PRO A 166 7.51 5.44 9.93
CA PRO A 166 7.83 6.84 10.10
C PRO A 166 6.67 7.61 10.75
N PRO A 167 6.95 8.61 11.60
CA PRO A 167 5.90 9.35 12.31
C PRO A 167 4.96 10.14 11.38
N ALA A 168 5.40 10.51 10.17
CA ALA A 168 4.60 11.21 9.16
C ALA A 168 3.71 10.28 8.30
N THR A 169 3.84 8.97 8.46
CA THR A 169 3.11 7.97 7.67
C THR A 169 1.58 7.98 7.85
N PRO A 170 1.02 8.17 9.06
CA PRO A 170 -0.43 8.13 9.25
C PRO A 170 -1.17 9.25 8.50
N GLU A 171 -0.64 10.48 8.54
CA GLU A 171 -1.20 11.65 7.83
C GLU A 171 -1.12 11.46 6.32
N ALA A 172 0.02 10.96 5.81
CA ALA A 172 0.19 10.67 4.40
C ALA A 172 -0.79 9.59 3.90
N ILE A 173 -0.99 8.51 4.67
CA ILE A 173 -1.97 7.47 4.34
C ILE A 173 -3.39 8.03 4.34
N GLY A 174 -3.75 8.78 5.39
CA GLY A 174 -5.07 9.40 5.52
C GLY A 174 -5.38 10.31 4.33
N GLN A 175 -4.45 11.20 3.97
CA GLN A 175 -4.62 12.09 2.81
C GLN A 175 -4.82 11.32 1.52
N ARG A 176 -4.06 10.25 1.29
CA ARG A 176 -4.17 9.46 0.05
C ARG A 176 -5.45 8.63 -0.02
N LEU A 177 -5.95 8.16 1.12
CA LEU A 177 -7.27 7.52 1.20
C LEU A 177 -8.39 8.54 1.02
N GLU A 178 -8.23 9.75 1.55
CA GLU A 178 -9.16 10.85 1.30
C GLU A 178 -9.23 11.17 -0.19
N ASP A 179 -8.07 11.35 -0.86
CA ASP A 179 -7.99 11.57 -2.31
C ASP A 179 -8.79 10.50 -3.06
N LEU A 180 -8.56 9.21 -2.74
CA LEU A 180 -9.30 8.08 -3.31
C LEU A 180 -10.82 8.22 -3.11
N LEU A 181 -11.27 8.55 -1.91
CA LEU A 181 -12.70 8.67 -1.58
C LEU A 181 -13.36 9.93 -2.17
N GLN A 182 -12.57 11.00 -2.38
CA GLN A 182 -13.00 12.24 -3.01
C GLN A 182 -13.12 12.07 -4.53
N HIS A 183 -12.18 11.37 -5.17
CA HIS A 183 -12.24 11.05 -6.60
C HIS A 183 -13.52 10.31 -6.98
N HIS A 184 -14.03 9.46 -6.07
CA HIS A 184 -15.30 8.74 -6.24
C HIS A 184 -16.46 9.38 -5.46
N GLY A 185 -16.20 10.54 -4.84
CA GLY A 185 -17.07 11.26 -3.94
C GLY A 185 -17.60 12.54 -4.56
N SER A 186 -18.47 12.42 -5.56
CA SER A 186 -19.38 13.50 -5.92
C SER A 186 -20.76 12.92 -6.22
N GLY A 187 -21.72 13.25 -5.36
CA GLY A 187 -23.09 12.76 -5.43
C GLY A 187 -23.70 12.57 -4.05
N GLY A 188 -23.87 13.67 -3.31
CA GLY A 188 -24.77 13.68 -2.16
C GLY A 188 -26.18 13.24 -2.58
N GLY A 189 -26.79 12.34 -1.81
CA GLY A 189 -28.21 11.99 -1.96
C GLY A 189 -28.56 10.93 -3.00
N GLY A 190 -27.59 10.21 -3.60
CA GLY A 190 -27.87 9.05 -4.45
C GLY A 190 -28.18 7.78 -3.66
N PRO A 191 -28.91 6.79 -4.23
CA PRO A 191 -29.21 5.53 -3.56
C PRO A 191 -27.93 4.80 -3.10
N SER A 192 -28.04 3.99 -2.05
CA SER A 192 -26.96 3.22 -1.38
C SER A 192 -26.20 2.22 -2.26
N THR A 193 -26.38 2.26 -3.58
CA THR A 193 -25.87 1.28 -4.55
C THR A 193 -24.82 1.86 -5.50
N THR A 194 -24.46 3.14 -5.40
CA THR A 194 -23.44 3.70 -6.31
C THR A 194 -22.07 3.07 -6.03
N PRO A 195 -21.23 2.84 -7.07
CA PRO A 195 -19.89 2.31 -6.87
C PRO A 195 -19.02 3.13 -5.89
N GLY A 196 -19.19 4.45 -5.85
CA GLY A 196 -18.50 5.32 -4.90
C GLY A 196 -18.94 5.11 -3.45
N GLN A 197 -20.23 4.87 -3.19
CA GLN A 197 -20.71 4.51 -1.85
C GLN A 197 -20.19 3.14 -1.41
N ARG A 198 -20.21 2.15 -2.32
CA ARG A 198 -19.63 0.82 -2.03
C ARG A 198 -18.15 0.89 -1.69
N LEU A 199 -17.40 1.80 -2.32
CA LEU A 199 -16.00 2.05 -2.00
C LEU A 199 -15.85 2.61 -0.59
N ARG A 200 -16.65 3.64 -0.25
CA ARG A 200 -16.69 4.21 1.10
C ARG A 200 -17.01 3.15 2.15
N ASP A 201 -18.04 2.34 1.91
CA ASP A 201 -18.43 1.25 2.80
C ASP A 201 -17.32 0.21 2.97
N ALA A 202 -16.60 -0.13 1.89
CA ALA A 202 -15.49 -1.08 1.95
C ALA A 202 -14.33 -0.57 2.82
N VAL A 203 -13.95 0.70 2.64
CA VAL A 203 -12.92 1.34 3.48
C VAL A 203 -13.37 1.42 4.93
N LEU A 204 -14.60 1.90 5.18
CA LEU A 204 -15.15 2.06 6.53
C LEU A 204 -15.22 0.72 7.27
N ASN A 205 -15.78 -0.32 6.65
CA ASN A 205 -15.90 -1.64 7.27
C ASN A 205 -14.52 -2.23 7.59
N ALA A 206 -13.55 -2.10 6.69
CA ALA A 206 -12.20 -2.57 6.95
C ALA A 206 -11.53 -1.80 8.10
N ALA A 207 -11.73 -0.47 8.16
CA ALA A 207 -11.15 0.38 9.20
C ALA A 207 -11.73 0.03 10.57
N VAL A 208 -13.07 -0.06 10.67
CA VAL A 208 -13.77 -0.45 11.90
C VAL A 208 -13.34 -1.84 12.36
N HIS A 209 -13.23 -2.81 11.44
CA HIS A 209 -12.77 -4.14 11.78
C HIS A 209 -11.33 -4.14 12.33
N SER A 210 -10.45 -3.35 11.73
CA SER A 210 -9.05 -3.24 12.15
C SER A 210 -8.89 -2.51 13.48
N LEU A 211 -9.70 -1.47 13.73
CA LEU A 211 -9.80 -0.80 15.02
C LEU A 211 -10.30 -1.76 16.10
N ASN A 212 -11.38 -2.50 15.83
CA ASN A 212 -11.91 -3.48 16.77
C ASN A 212 -10.86 -4.56 17.09
N ARG A 213 -10.14 -5.05 16.08
CA ARG A 213 -9.05 -6.00 16.27
C ARG A 213 -7.91 -5.43 17.11
N LEU A 214 -7.56 -4.16 16.92
CA LEU A 214 -6.54 -3.47 17.69
C LEU A 214 -6.96 -3.35 19.17
N VAL A 215 -8.19 -2.90 19.43
CA VAL A 215 -8.74 -2.73 20.79
C VAL A 215 -8.91 -4.06 21.52
N LEU A 216 -9.35 -5.11 20.81
CA LEU A 216 -9.52 -6.45 21.37
C LEU A 216 -8.22 -7.25 21.45
N SER A 217 -7.14 -6.79 20.84
CA SER A 217 -5.87 -7.49 20.90
C SER A 217 -5.26 -7.41 22.29
N ASP A 218 -4.59 -8.47 22.72
CA ASP A 218 -3.77 -8.44 23.93
C ASP A 218 -2.71 -7.33 23.89
N LEU A 219 -2.41 -6.74 22.72
CA LEU A 219 -1.54 -5.58 22.64
C LEU A 219 -2.16 -4.32 23.25
N PHE A 220 -3.49 -4.19 23.30
CA PHE A 220 -4.17 -3.10 24.02
C PHE A 220 -4.19 -3.34 25.54
N TYR A 221 -4.29 -4.60 25.96
CA TYR A 221 -4.44 -5.02 27.36
C TYR A 221 -3.16 -5.51 28.05
N ALA A 222 -2.05 -5.71 27.33
CA ALA A 222 -0.72 -6.02 27.88
C ALA A 222 -0.17 -4.91 28.80
N GLY A 223 -0.89 -3.79 28.95
CA GLY A 223 -0.64 -2.76 29.94
C GLY A 223 -1.51 -2.80 31.21
N VAL A 224 -2.46 -3.75 31.37
CA VAL A 224 -3.43 -3.75 32.49
C VAL A 224 -3.25 -4.95 33.45
N GLY A 225 -2.48 -5.98 33.07
CA GLY A 225 -2.27 -7.18 33.88
C GLY A 225 -0.85 -7.33 34.44
N GLU A 226 -0.76 -7.21 35.76
CA GLU A 226 0.29 -7.69 36.68
C GLU A 226 1.66 -6.99 36.73
N GLY A 227 1.87 -6.30 37.86
CA GLY A 227 3.16 -5.77 38.31
C GLY A 227 3.16 -5.49 39.81
N LYS A 228 2.65 -6.43 40.62
CA LYS A 228 2.89 -6.42 42.07
C LYS A 228 4.29 -7.00 42.31
N GLY A 229 5.28 -6.10 42.40
CA GLY A 229 6.60 -6.34 42.98
C GLY A 229 7.69 -6.76 42.00
N ARG A 230 8.67 -5.87 41.75
CA ARG A 230 9.99 -5.86 42.42
C ARG A 230 10.95 -5.01 41.59
N GLU A 231 11.53 -4.01 42.24
CA GLU A 231 12.51 -3.06 41.70
C GLU A 231 13.73 -3.76 41.08
N GLU A 232 14.13 -3.35 39.88
CA GLU A 232 15.53 -3.32 39.42
C GLU A 232 15.69 -2.33 38.23
N GLY A 233 15.74 -1.04 38.58
CA GLY A 233 16.59 0.06 38.08
C GLY A 233 16.83 0.39 36.59
N GLY A 234 16.50 -0.46 35.62
CA GLY A 234 16.81 -0.21 34.20
C GLY A 234 15.67 -0.56 33.23
N GLY A 235 14.97 -1.67 33.46
CA GLY A 235 13.91 -2.15 32.57
C GLY A 235 12.59 -1.37 32.66
N GLU A 236 12.30 -0.72 33.80
CA GLU A 236 11.06 0.04 33.97
C GLU A 236 11.01 1.33 33.12
N VAL A 237 12.16 1.98 32.90
CA VAL A 237 12.24 3.19 32.08
C VAL A 237 12.08 2.84 30.61
N GLU A 238 12.69 1.74 30.17
CA GLU A 238 12.58 1.23 28.79
C GLU A 238 11.16 0.74 28.50
N ALA A 239 10.55 -0.06 29.38
CA ALA A 239 9.16 -0.48 29.29
C ALA A 239 8.15 0.69 29.33
N SER A 240 8.50 1.80 30.00
CA SER A 240 7.68 3.03 30.03
C SER A 240 7.82 3.87 28.76
N LEU A 241 9.01 3.92 28.16
CA LEU A 241 9.27 4.55 26.87
C LEU A 241 8.64 3.76 25.72
N GLU A 242 8.72 2.44 25.78
CA GLU A 242 8.05 1.51 24.87
C GLU A 242 6.52 1.64 24.97
N ARG A 243 5.98 1.76 26.19
CA ARG A 243 4.56 2.09 26.42
C ARG A 243 4.16 3.40 25.72
N ARG A 244 4.93 4.47 25.90
CA ARG A 244 4.63 5.76 25.24
C ARG A 244 4.67 5.65 23.73
N ARG A 245 5.63 4.92 23.16
CA ARG A 245 5.76 4.75 21.70
C ARG A 245 4.68 3.86 21.11
N TYR A 246 4.24 2.82 21.83
CA TYR A 246 3.10 1.99 21.41
C TYR A 246 1.78 2.75 21.47
N PHE A 247 1.51 3.49 22.55
CA PHE A 247 0.32 4.35 22.61
C PHE A 247 0.36 5.48 21.58
N GLN A 248 1.55 6.00 21.26
CA GLN A 248 1.73 6.95 20.17
C GLN A 248 1.47 6.28 18.82
N TYR A 249 1.90 5.03 18.61
CA TYR A 249 1.64 4.26 17.39
C TYR A 249 0.14 3.95 17.20
N VAL A 250 -0.52 3.41 18.24
CA VAL A 250 -1.96 3.14 18.26
C VAL A 250 -2.75 4.44 18.09
N GLY A 251 -2.35 5.50 18.81
CA GLY A 251 -2.95 6.82 18.68
C GLY A 251 -2.81 7.39 17.27
N ASN A 252 -1.64 7.24 16.65
CA ASN A 252 -1.37 7.69 15.29
C ASN A 252 -2.14 6.88 14.24
N ALA A 253 -2.22 5.56 14.39
CA ALA A 253 -2.98 4.68 13.49
C ALA A 253 -4.49 4.92 13.62
N ALA A 254 -5.00 5.07 14.85
CA ALA A 254 -6.40 5.40 15.10
C ALA A 254 -6.74 6.83 14.60
N TYR A 255 -5.83 7.79 14.78
CA TYR A 255 -5.99 9.15 14.28
C TYR A 255 -6.05 9.21 12.75
N ALA A 256 -5.23 8.44 12.04
CA ALA A 256 -5.27 8.34 10.58
C ALA A 256 -6.54 7.67 10.04
N LEU A 257 -7.24 6.88 10.86
CA LEU A 257 -8.48 6.21 10.48
C LEU A 257 -9.76 6.94 10.92
N ALA A 258 -9.64 7.98 11.76
CA ALA A 258 -10.76 8.71 12.37
C ALA A 258 -11.01 10.11 11.77
N ARG A 259 -10.24 10.52 10.75
CA ARG A 259 -10.49 11.70 9.91
C ARG A 259 -11.09 11.28 8.58
#